data_AF-A0A1Y0BM89-F1
#
_entry.id   AF-A0A1Y0BM89-F1
#
_cell.length_a   1.000
_cell.length_b   1.000
_cell.length_c   1.000
_cell.angle_alpha   90.00
_cell.angle_beta   90.00
_cell.angle_gamma   90.00
#
_symmetry.space_group_name_H-M   'P 1'
#
loop_
_entity.id
_entity.type
_entity.pdbx_description
1 polymer ?
#
loop_
_entity_poly.entity_id
_entity_poly.type
_entity_poly.pdbx_seq_one_letter_code
_entity_poly.pdbx_strand_id
1 'polypeptide(L)' 'METHPNPAEALSDGPNAWPLADMPELLETLLELDAAVKRRGFAAHF' A
#
# COMPACT_ATOMS: atom_id res chain seq x y z
N MET A 1 0.31 -4.92 4.71
CA MET A 1 0.40 -3.55 5.26
C MET A 1 -0.64 -3.46 6.35
N GLU A 2 -0.21 -3.13 7.56
CA GLU A 2 -1.13 -2.90 8.68
C GLU A 2 -1.74 -1.49 8.55
N THR A 3 -2.98 -1.34 9.00
CA THR A 3 -3.70 -0.06 8.93
C THR A 3 -4.50 0.15 10.21
N HIS A 4 -4.72 1.42 10.56
CA HIS A 4 -5.51 1.80 11.73
C HIS A 4 -6.30 3.08 11.46
N PRO A 5 -7.54 3.22 11.96
CA PRO A 5 -8.30 4.47 11.85
C PRO A 5 -7.59 5.68 12.46
N ASN A 6 -6.81 5.44 13.53
CA ASN A 6 -6.00 6.45 14.21
C ASN A 6 -4.65 5.86 14.66
N PRO A 7 -3.60 5.83 13.82
CA PRO A 7 -2.34 5.15 14.13
C PRO A 7 -1.69 5.55 15.47
N ALA A 8 -1.93 6.78 15.94
CA ALA A 8 -1.41 7.27 17.22
C ALA A 8 -2.02 6.56 18.45
N GLU A 9 -3.19 5.94 18.31
CA GLU A 9 -3.90 5.22 19.38
C GLU A 9 -3.79 3.68 19.24
N ALA A 10 -3.03 3.19 18.25
CA ALA A 10 -2.90 1.75 18.06
C ALA A 10 -2.18 1.11 19.26
N LEU A 11 -2.76 0.03 19.78
CA LEU A 11 -2.21 -0.73 20.93
C LEU A 11 -0.92 -1.49 20.60
N SER A 12 -0.61 -1.63 19.31
CA SER A 12 0.61 -2.24 18.78
C SER A 12 0.94 -1.60 17.44
N ASP A 13 2.24 -1.39 17.18
CA ASP A 13 2.82 -0.96 15.90
C ASP A 13 2.17 0.27 15.22
N GLY A 14 1.59 1.18 16.00
CA GLY A 14 1.01 2.43 15.52
C GLY A 14 1.90 3.26 14.58
N PRO A 15 3.19 3.50 14.90
CA PRO A 15 4.08 4.24 14.01
C PRO A 15 4.29 3.61 12.62
N ASN A 16 4.03 2.31 12.45
CA ASN A 16 4.14 1.59 11.18
C ASN A 16 2.77 1.35 10.51
N ALA A 17 1.66 1.68 11.16
CA ALA A 17 0.32 1.50 10.62
C ALA A 17 -0.05 2.65 9.66
N TRP A 18 -0.55 2.29 8.47
CA TRP A 18 -1.07 3.26 7.51
C TRP A 18 -2.42 3.83 7.98
N PRO A 19 -2.69 5.15 7.90
CA PRO A 19 -4.00 5.70 8.20
C PRO A 19 -5.09 5.06 7.32
N LEU A 20 -6.13 4.49 7.93
CA LEU A 20 -7.17 3.76 7.18
C LEU A 20 -7.91 4.65 6.17
N ALA A 21 -8.08 5.93 6.48
CA ALA A 21 -8.73 6.90 5.59
C ALA A 21 -7.96 7.10 4.27
N ASP A 22 -6.64 6.92 4.28
CA ASP A 22 -5.76 7.15 3.14
C ASP A 22 -5.49 5.85 2.34
N MET A 23 -6.06 4.71 2.77
CA MET A 23 -5.92 3.43 2.08
C MET A 23 -6.44 3.44 0.63
N PRO A 24 -7.59 4.06 0.30
CA PRO A 24 -8.10 4.06 -1.06
C PRO A 24 -7.14 4.69 -2.08
N GLU A 25 -6.56 5.84 -1.75
CA GLU A 25 -5.63 6.57 -2.64
C GLU A 25 -4.32 5.79 -2.85
N LEU A 26 -3.80 5.19 -1.77
CA LEU A 26 -2.64 4.31 -1.86
C LEU A 26 -2.92 3.10 -2.75
N LEU A 27 -4.07 2.44 -2.56
CA LEU A 27 -4.44 1.28 -3.36
C LEU A 27 -4.66 1.62 -4.83
N GLU A 28 -5.25 2.77 -5.15
CA GLU A 28 -5.41 3.26 -6.53
C GLU A 28 -4.04 3.40 -7.21
N THR A 29 -3.09 4.08 -6.55
CA THR A 29 -1.72 4.23 -7.05
C THR A 29 -1.04 2.86 -7.25
N LEU A 30 -1.16 1.96 -6.28
CA LEU A 30 -0.55 0.63 -6.36
C LEU A 30 -1.16 -0.22 -7.49
N LEU A 31 -2.46 -0.10 -7.75
CA LEU A 31 -3.13 -0.79 -8.85
C LEU A 31 -2.65 -0.27 -10.21
N GLU A 32 -2.44 1.03 -10.36
CA GLU A 32 -1.88 1.60 -11.58
C GLU A 32 -0.48 1.08 -11.86
N LEU A 33 0.37 1.05 -10.83
CA LEU A 33 1.73 0.50 -10.92
C LEU A 33 1.70 -1.00 -11.27
N ASP A 34 0.85 -1.77 -10.60
CA ASP A 34 0.67 -3.20 -10.84
C ASP A 34 0.25 -3.49 -12.28
N ALA A 35 -0.74 -2.76 -12.79
CA ALA A 35 -1.19 -2.88 -14.17
C ALA A 35 -0.10 -2.47 -15.18
N ALA A 36 0.68 -1.44 -14.87
CA ALA A 36 1.76 -0.96 -15.73
C ALA A 36 2.88 -2.00 -15.88
N VAL A 37 3.34 -2.59 -14.77
CA VAL A 37 4.43 -3.58 -14.79
C VAL A 37 3.98 -4.92 -15.38
N LYS A 38 2.75 -5.36 -15.08
CA LYS A 38 2.21 -6.62 -15.62
C LYS A 38 1.99 -6.56 -17.13
N ARG A 39 1.65 -5.40 -17.69
CA ARG A 39 1.42 -5.22 -19.13
C ARG A 39 2.68 -5.45 -19.97
N ARG A 40 3.84 -5.03 -19.46
CA ARG A 40 5.11 -5.12 -20.19
C ARG A 40 5.90 -6.39 -19.85
N GLY A 41 5.56 -7.04 -18.73
CA GLY A 41 6.41 -8.06 -18.13
C GLY A 41 7.61 -7.43 -17.43
N PHE A 42 8.17 -8.13 -16.46
CA PHE A 42 9.38 -7.68 -15.79
C PHE A 42 10.59 -7.89 -16.70
N ALA A 43 11.42 -6.87 -16.88
CA ALA A 43 12.55 -6.91 -17.82
C ALA A 43 13.67 -7.86 -17.38
N ALA A 44 13.71 -8.29 -16.11
CA ALA A 44 14.65 -9.31 -15.69
C ALA A 44 14.14 -10.70 -16.11
N HIS A 45 14.74 -11.24 -17.16
CA HIS A 45 14.84 -12.69 -17.32
C HIS A 45 15.80 -13.22 -16.25
N PHE A 46 15.36 -14.19 -15.46
CA PHE A 46 16.22 -15.04 -14.64
C PHE A 46 16.74 -16.20 -15.50
#